data_AF-A0A914QR36-F1
#
_entry.id   AF-A0A914QR36-F1
#
_cell.length_a   1.000
_cell.length_b   1.000
_cell.length_c   1.000
_cell.angle_alpha   90.00
_cell.angle_beta   90.00
_cell.angle_gamma   90.00
#
_symmetry.space_group_name_H-M   'P 1'
#
loop_
_entity.id
_entity.type
_entity.pdbx_description
1 polymer ?
#
loop_
_entity_poly.entity_id
_entity_poly.type
_entity_poly.pdbx_seq_one_letter_code
_entity_poly.pdbx_strand_id
1 'polypeptide(L)'
;MFSELEEYDKTNKIAYTYDDLVITCTYNTEACNETEWIASNDPYYGRCFTYNSDGGKKSSRAGPLYGLSLVLRVDQAEYLPWAQSAGITFLVHEPTDHPFVYTSGYYAAAGSASSVGIRYISKKKLSAPYSDCTDHGSKQKIYYETNRYQTEACVRSCLQDKFTATCGCFDPTYEYVNGSAEFGSCYKGTKDETSKNILCMEKITDTDGVNGFDINKDCDCPQSCT
;
A
#
# COMPACT_ATOMS: atom_id res chain seq x y z
N MET A 1 -13.52 20.87 -0.72
CA MET A 1 -12.22 20.21 -0.46
C MET A 1 -12.23 18.76 -0.90
N PHE A 2 -12.81 17.78 -0.18
CA PHE A 2 -12.91 16.40 -0.70
C PHE A 2 -13.70 16.29 -2.02
N SER A 3 -14.75 17.09 -2.18
CA SER A 3 -15.53 17.16 -3.43
C SER A 3 -14.81 17.81 -4.61
N GLU A 4 -13.82 18.69 -4.35
CA GLU A 4 -13.00 19.31 -5.40
C GLU A 4 -11.89 18.37 -5.86
N LEU A 5 -11.38 17.53 -4.96
CA LEU A 5 -10.43 16.46 -5.28
C LEU A 5 -11.10 15.36 -6.12
N GLU A 6 -12.36 15.01 -5.84
CA GLU A 6 -13.14 13.98 -6.56
C GLU A 6 -13.42 14.35 -8.04
N GLU A 7 -13.57 15.66 -8.35
CA GLU A 7 -13.81 16.14 -9.72
C GLU A 7 -12.52 16.26 -10.54
N TYR A 8 -11.39 16.52 -9.87
CA TYR A 8 -10.08 16.74 -10.51
C TYR A 8 -9.26 15.44 -10.65
N ASP A 9 -9.50 14.44 -9.79
CA ASP A 9 -9.03 13.05 -9.90
C ASP A 9 -9.42 12.40 -11.24
N LYS A 10 -10.60 12.73 -11.78
CA LYS A 10 -11.03 12.31 -13.13
C LYS A 10 -10.10 12.73 -14.27
N THR A 11 -9.18 13.67 -14.02
CA THR A 11 -8.23 14.16 -15.03
C THR A 11 -6.78 13.71 -14.82
N ASN A 12 -6.45 12.91 -13.79
CA ASN A 12 -5.07 12.47 -13.49
C ASN A 12 -4.04 13.62 -13.37
N LYS A 13 -4.49 14.85 -13.04
CA LYS A 13 -3.63 16.06 -13.04
C LYS A 13 -3.10 16.49 -11.68
N ILE A 14 -3.46 15.82 -10.58
CA ILE A 14 -2.99 16.16 -9.22
C ILE A 14 -1.80 15.29 -8.79
N ALA A 15 -1.70 14.07 -9.32
CA ALA A 15 -0.66 13.14 -8.93
C ALA A 15 0.58 13.27 -9.83
N TYR A 16 1.76 13.07 -9.24
CA TYR A 16 3.04 13.03 -9.95
C TYR A 16 2.99 12.06 -11.13
N THR A 17 3.43 12.51 -12.30
CA THR A 17 3.76 11.62 -13.42
C THR A 17 5.17 11.04 -13.26
N TYR A 18 5.52 10.06 -14.09
CA TYR A 18 6.86 9.46 -14.05
C TYR A 18 7.93 10.53 -14.29
N ASP A 19 7.73 11.38 -15.31
CA ASP A 19 8.66 12.45 -15.67
C ASP A 19 8.73 13.57 -14.62
N ASP A 20 7.67 13.74 -13.81
CA ASP A 20 7.70 14.68 -12.69
C ASP A 20 8.65 14.18 -11.60
N LEU A 21 8.61 12.88 -11.30
CA LEU A 21 9.33 12.26 -10.19
C LEU A 21 10.73 11.76 -10.56
N VAL A 22 10.94 11.17 -11.74
CA VAL A 22 12.19 10.49 -12.12
C VAL A 22 13.01 11.33 -13.08
N ILE A 23 14.17 11.82 -12.63
CA ILE A 23 15.11 12.57 -13.46
C ILE A 23 16.01 11.61 -14.25
N THR A 24 16.62 10.63 -13.57
CA THR A 24 17.44 9.61 -14.21
C THR A 24 17.17 8.25 -13.62
N CYS A 25 17.10 7.24 -14.48
CA CYS A 25 16.91 5.84 -14.11
C CYS A 25 18.01 4.99 -14.73
N THR A 26 18.74 4.21 -13.93
CA THR A 26 19.67 3.20 -14.44
C THR A 26 19.54 1.89 -13.68
N TYR A 27 19.66 0.78 -14.40
CA TYR A 27 19.69 -0.57 -13.84
C TYR A 27 20.69 -1.40 -14.65
N ASN A 28 21.59 -2.15 -13.98
CA ASN A 28 22.65 -2.91 -14.67
C ASN A 28 23.47 -2.07 -15.66
N THR A 29 23.79 -0.81 -15.34
CA THR A 29 24.49 0.15 -16.24
C THR A 29 23.74 0.57 -17.50
N GLU A 30 22.50 0.11 -17.68
CA GLU A 30 21.62 0.52 -18.77
C GLU A 30 20.61 1.55 -18.29
N ALA A 31 20.27 2.52 -19.14
CA ALA A 31 19.20 3.46 -18.84
C ALA A 31 17.85 2.74 -18.90
N CYS A 32 17.01 2.93 -17.87
CA CYS A 32 15.63 2.45 -17.87
C CYS A 32 14.65 3.52 -18.35
N ASN A 33 13.58 3.08 -19.00
CA ASN A 33 12.55 3.96 -19.55
C ASN A 33 11.23 3.87 -18.76
N GLU A 34 10.34 4.85 -18.91
CA GLU A 34 9.02 4.89 -18.26
C GLU A 34 8.21 3.60 -18.49
N THR A 35 8.31 3.02 -19.68
CA THR A 35 7.59 1.78 -20.05
C THR A 35 7.97 0.55 -19.23
N GLU A 36 9.07 0.60 -18.48
CA GLU A 36 9.50 -0.46 -17.57
C GLU A 36 8.92 -0.31 -16.15
N TRP A 37 8.09 0.72 -15.94
CA TRP A 37 7.42 1.01 -14.68
C TRP A 37 5.91 0.85 -14.83
N ILE A 38 5.29 0.26 -13.82
CA ILE A 38 3.83 0.21 -13.72
C ILE A 38 3.40 1.25 -12.70
N ALA A 39 2.47 2.11 -13.09
CA ALA A 39 1.86 3.07 -12.18
C ALA A 39 0.66 2.45 -11.46
N SER A 40 0.58 2.66 -10.15
CA SER A 40 -0.58 2.32 -9.32
C SER A 40 -0.94 3.51 -8.43
N ASN A 41 -2.19 3.57 -7.98
CA ASN A 41 -2.63 4.60 -7.05
C ASN A 41 -2.66 4.03 -5.63
N ASP A 42 -1.97 4.69 -4.71
CA ASP A 42 -2.01 4.45 -3.28
C ASP A 42 -2.80 5.59 -2.60
N PRO A 43 -3.74 5.28 -1.70
CA PRO A 43 -4.59 6.29 -1.08
C PRO A 43 -3.83 7.26 -0.15
N TYR A 44 -2.65 6.90 0.34
CA TYR A 44 -1.82 7.75 1.22
C TYR A 44 -0.77 8.54 0.42
N TYR A 45 -0.16 7.92 -0.59
CA TYR A 45 0.97 8.50 -1.33
C TYR A 45 0.62 9.01 -2.73
N GLY A 46 -0.61 8.81 -3.20
CA GLY A 46 -1.02 9.15 -4.55
C GLY A 46 -0.44 8.16 -5.57
N ARG A 47 0.15 8.65 -6.67
CA ARG A 47 0.62 7.78 -7.74
C ARG A 47 2.00 7.20 -7.43
N CYS A 48 2.07 5.88 -7.33
CA CYS A 48 3.28 5.10 -7.12
C CYS A 48 3.76 4.49 -8.44
N PHE A 49 5.08 4.24 -8.52
CA PHE A 49 5.71 3.60 -9.69
C PHE A 49 6.50 2.38 -9.24
N THR A 50 6.17 1.21 -9.80
CA THR A 50 6.83 -0.06 -9.49
C THR A 50 7.70 -0.49 -10.67
N TYR A 51 9.00 -0.63 -10.42
CA TYR A 51 9.95 -1.20 -11.38
C TYR A 51 10.00 -2.72 -11.27
N ASN A 52 10.15 -3.43 -12.39
CA ASN A 52 10.33 -4.88 -12.42
C ASN A 52 9.19 -5.66 -11.71
N SER A 53 7.95 -5.23 -11.91
CA SER A 53 6.76 -5.86 -11.32
C SER A 53 6.51 -7.28 -11.83
N ASP A 54 7.08 -7.65 -12.98
CA ASP A 54 7.00 -9.00 -13.57
C ASP A 54 8.12 -9.93 -13.05
N GLY A 55 9.10 -9.40 -12.32
CA GLY A 55 10.26 -10.15 -11.83
C GLY A 55 11.21 -10.62 -12.93
N GLY A 56 11.12 -10.07 -14.15
CA GLY A 56 11.92 -10.48 -15.30
C GLY A 56 13.37 -9.99 -15.25
N LYS A 57 13.63 -8.86 -14.59
CA LYS A 57 14.96 -8.23 -14.47
C LYS A 57 15.76 -8.86 -13.34
N LYS A 58 17.02 -9.17 -13.62
CA LYS A 58 17.99 -9.72 -12.65
C LYS A 58 19.26 -8.90 -12.65
N SER A 59 19.81 -8.62 -11.46
CA SER A 59 21.08 -7.91 -11.35
C SER A 59 22.23 -8.82 -11.77
N SER A 60 23.10 -8.31 -12.63
CA SER A 60 24.22 -9.05 -13.19
C SER A 60 25.30 -9.39 -12.15
N ARG A 61 25.56 -8.45 -11.23
CA ARG A 61 26.56 -8.55 -10.16
C ARG A 61 26.09 -7.78 -8.94
N ALA A 62 26.62 -8.13 -7.76
CA ALA A 62 26.44 -7.32 -6.57
C ALA A 62 27.24 -6.01 -6.69
N GLY A 63 26.65 -4.89 -6.25
CA GLY A 63 27.30 -3.59 -6.19
C GLY A 63 26.34 -2.46 -6.61
N PRO A 64 26.58 -1.22 -6.16
CA PRO A 64 25.69 -0.09 -6.41
C PRO A 64 25.56 0.26 -7.89
N LEU A 65 26.58 -0.01 -8.71
CA LEU A 65 26.59 0.25 -10.15
C LEU A 65 25.65 -0.68 -10.95
N TYR A 66 25.41 -1.90 -10.45
CA TYR A 66 24.61 -2.92 -11.13
C TYR A 66 23.20 -3.06 -10.55
N GLY A 67 22.91 -2.32 -9.48
CA GLY A 67 21.56 -2.21 -8.91
C GLY A 67 20.72 -1.15 -9.63
N LEU A 68 19.55 -0.85 -9.05
CA LEU A 68 18.72 0.27 -9.45
C LEU A 68 19.29 1.56 -8.86
N SER A 69 19.61 2.53 -9.72
CA SER A 69 20.06 3.85 -9.32
C SER A 69 19.14 4.91 -9.93
N LEU A 70 18.55 5.71 -9.05
CA LEU A 70 17.56 6.72 -9.38
C LEU A 70 18.03 8.08 -8.90
N VAL A 71 17.78 9.10 -9.71
CA VAL A 71 17.77 10.50 -9.26
C VAL A 71 16.33 10.95 -9.35
N LEU A 72 15.77 11.32 -8.20
CA LEU A 72 14.35 11.64 -8.07
C LEU A 72 14.17 13.11 -7.70
N ARG A 73 13.13 13.72 -8.25
CA ARG A 73 12.71 15.08 -7.98
C ARG A 73 11.49 15.06 -7.07
N VAL A 74 11.58 15.76 -5.96
CA VAL A 74 10.43 16.04 -5.09
C VAL A 74 10.24 17.55 -5.03
N ASP A 75 9.08 18.03 -5.49
CA ASP A 75 8.81 19.46 -5.52
C ASP A 75 8.14 19.89 -4.21
N GLN A 76 8.96 20.29 -3.24
CA GLN A 76 8.50 20.69 -1.90
C GLN A 76 7.59 21.92 -1.93
N ALA A 77 7.63 22.74 -2.99
CA ALA A 77 6.76 23.90 -3.12
C ALA A 77 5.31 23.51 -3.45
N GLU A 78 5.12 22.36 -4.10
CA GLU A 78 3.82 21.79 -4.49
C GLU A 78 3.25 20.83 -3.43
N TYR A 79 3.91 20.71 -2.28
CA TYR A 79 3.44 19.83 -1.21
C TYR A 79 2.16 20.35 -0.58
N LEU A 80 1.32 19.41 -0.14
CA LEU A 80 0.17 19.74 0.70
C LEU A 80 0.66 20.41 1.99
N PRO A 81 -0.02 21.46 2.52
CA PRO A 81 0.44 22.21 3.69
C PRO A 81 0.65 21.40 4.96
N TRP A 82 0.04 20.21 5.04
CA TRP A 82 0.14 19.27 6.17
C TRP A 82 1.17 18.15 5.96
N ALA A 83 1.89 18.13 4.84
CA ALA A 83 2.97 17.18 4.61
C ALA A 83 4.08 17.38 5.65
N GLN A 84 4.34 16.35 6.46
CA GLN A 84 5.25 16.45 7.60
C GLN A 84 6.72 16.19 7.24
N SER A 85 6.99 15.58 6.10
CA SER A 85 8.34 15.15 5.71
C SER A 85 8.57 15.31 4.20
N ALA A 86 9.80 15.64 3.82
CA ALA A 86 10.21 15.87 2.44
C ALA A 86 11.17 14.78 1.95
N GLY A 87 10.68 13.94 1.04
CA GLY A 87 11.43 12.77 0.58
C GLY A 87 10.55 11.82 -0.22
N ILE A 88 11.05 10.61 -0.39
CA ILE A 88 10.33 9.52 -1.04
C ILE A 88 10.14 8.38 -0.04
N THR A 89 9.03 7.67 -0.17
CA THR A 89 8.84 6.37 0.47
C THR A 89 8.97 5.30 -0.60
N PHE A 90 9.79 4.28 -0.36
CA PHE A 90 9.97 3.17 -1.30
C PHE A 90 9.83 1.83 -0.58
N LEU A 91 9.39 0.80 -1.30
CA LEU A 91 9.24 -0.55 -0.79
C LEU A 91 9.88 -1.52 -1.78
N VAL A 92 10.64 -2.48 -1.26
CA VAL A 92 11.11 -3.64 -2.03
C VAL A 92 10.23 -4.82 -1.63
N HIS A 93 9.53 -5.40 -2.60
CA HIS A 93 8.62 -6.53 -2.38
C HIS A 93 8.79 -7.58 -3.47
N GLU A 94 8.20 -8.76 -3.26
CA GLU A 94 8.13 -9.82 -4.27
C GLU A 94 7.16 -9.45 -5.40
N PRO A 95 7.37 -9.89 -6.66
CA PRO A 95 6.48 -9.59 -7.79
C PRO A 95 5.02 -10.05 -7.59
N THR A 96 4.78 -11.03 -6.72
CA THR A 96 3.46 -11.61 -6.46
C THR A 96 2.65 -10.89 -5.40
N ASP A 97 3.28 -9.94 -4.73
CA ASP A 97 2.84 -9.36 -3.47
C ASP A 97 2.24 -7.97 -3.72
N HIS A 98 1.14 -7.65 -3.04
CA HIS A 98 0.60 -6.30 -3.07
C HIS A 98 1.53 -5.35 -2.29
N PRO A 99 1.88 -4.19 -2.83
CA PRO A 99 2.82 -3.26 -2.21
C PRO A 99 2.15 -2.40 -1.13
N PHE A 100 2.17 -2.85 0.13
CA PHE A 100 1.71 -2.04 1.26
C PHE A 100 2.75 -0.99 1.69
N VAL A 101 2.92 0.06 0.89
CA VAL A 101 3.95 1.10 1.09
C VAL A 101 3.77 1.84 2.42
N TYR A 102 2.52 2.07 2.86
CA TYR A 102 2.23 2.73 4.13
C TYR A 102 2.72 1.97 5.37
N THR A 103 2.68 0.63 5.36
CA THR A 103 3.06 -0.18 6.54
C THR A 103 4.51 -0.67 6.49
N SER A 104 5.01 -0.99 5.29
CA SER A 104 6.33 -1.63 5.12
C SER A 104 7.34 -0.76 4.36
N GLY A 105 6.98 0.48 4.03
CA GLY A 105 7.83 1.40 3.28
C GLY A 105 9.01 1.93 4.09
N TYR A 106 10.09 2.22 3.38
CA TYR A 106 11.28 2.88 3.88
C TYR A 106 11.33 4.31 3.38
N TYR A 107 11.83 5.21 4.22
CA TYR A 107 11.94 6.62 3.90
C TYR A 107 13.34 6.97 3.40
N ALA A 108 13.42 7.72 2.29
CA ALA A 108 14.65 8.36 1.81
C ALA A 108 14.46 9.87 1.76
N ALA A 109 15.27 10.59 2.53
CA ALA A 109 15.17 12.03 2.70
C ALA A 109 15.62 12.80 1.45
N ALA A 110 14.90 13.88 1.14
CA ALA A 110 15.28 14.79 0.07
C ALA A 110 16.63 15.48 0.35
N GLY A 111 17.38 15.80 -0.71
CA GLY A 111 18.65 16.52 -0.60
C GLY A 111 19.85 15.66 -0.17
N SER A 112 19.67 14.36 0.05
CA SER A 112 20.75 13.42 0.38
C SER A 112 20.70 12.18 -0.49
N ALA A 113 21.86 11.55 -0.71
CA ALA A 113 21.93 10.26 -1.40
C ALA A 113 21.68 9.13 -0.39
N SER A 114 20.63 8.34 -0.62
CA SER A 114 20.33 7.14 0.18
C SER A 114 20.86 5.90 -0.55
N SER A 115 21.75 5.13 0.12
CA SER A 115 22.28 3.87 -0.41
C SER A 115 21.74 2.70 0.40
N VAL A 116 20.99 1.81 -0.26
CA VAL A 116 20.26 0.72 0.40
C VAL A 116 20.77 -0.62 -0.11
N GLY A 117 21.43 -1.38 0.77
CA GLY A 117 21.85 -2.75 0.49
C GLY A 117 20.70 -3.72 0.74
N ILE A 118 20.32 -4.51 -0.27
CA ILE A 118 19.24 -5.49 -0.17
C ILE A 118 19.84 -6.89 -0.03
N ARG A 119 19.30 -7.70 0.89
CA ARG A 119 19.62 -9.12 1.05
C ARG A 119 18.35 -9.95 0.94
N TYR A 120 18.34 -10.90 0.01
CA TYR A 120 17.24 -11.85 -0.11
C TYR A 120 17.28 -12.88 1.02
N ILE A 121 16.15 -13.05 1.72
CA ILE A 121 15.96 -14.07 2.76
C ILE A 121 14.59 -14.70 2.54
N SER A 122 14.57 -15.98 2.18
CA SER A 122 13.34 -16.77 2.12
C SER A 122 13.23 -17.62 3.39
N LYS A 123 12.06 -17.60 4.03
CA LYS A 123 11.75 -18.42 5.20
C LYS A 123 10.54 -19.27 4.85
N LYS A 124 10.57 -20.55 5.23
CA LYS A 124 9.42 -21.43 5.09
C LYS A 124 9.12 -22.12 6.41
N LYS A 125 7.92 -21.92 6.92
CA LYS A 125 7.37 -22.62 8.07
C LYS A 125 6.65 -23.88 7.61
N LEU A 126 6.63 -24.89 8.46
CA LEU A 126 5.80 -26.07 8.27
C LEU A 126 4.40 -25.77 8.82
N SER A 127 3.38 -26.00 8.01
CA SER A 127 1.97 -25.89 8.42
C SER A 127 1.61 -26.95 9.47
N ALA A 128 0.34 -26.98 9.87
CA ALA A 128 -0.16 -27.92 10.89
C ALA A 128 0.32 -29.36 10.62
N PRO A 129 0.85 -30.06 11.64
CA PRO A 129 0.75 -29.77 13.08
C PRO A 129 1.89 -28.93 13.68
N TYR A 130 2.84 -28.42 12.89
CA TYR A 130 4.04 -27.78 13.43
C TYR A 130 3.87 -26.28 13.72
N SER A 131 3.03 -25.60 12.94
CA SER A 131 2.64 -24.21 13.18
C SER A 131 1.29 -23.89 12.54
N ASP A 132 0.64 -22.84 13.03
CA ASP A 132 -0.66 -22.37 12.56
C ASP A 132 -0.57 -21.49 11.30
N CYS A 133 0.49 -21.65 10.50
CA CYS A 133 0.63 -20.93 9.25
C CYS A 133 -0.23 -21.57 8.14
N THR A 134 -0.62 -20.78 7.14
CA THR A 134 -1.37 -21.25 5.97
C THR A 134 -0.60 -20.99 4.66
N ASP A 135 -0.61 -21.98 3.76
CA ASP A 135 -0.23 -21.82 2.35
C ASP A 135 -1.48 -21.62 1.45
N HIS A 136 -2.67 -21.98 1.97
CA HIS A 136 -3.92 -22.04 1.21
C HIS A 136 -4.80 -20.78 1.39
N GLY A 137 -4.28 -19.77 2.08
CA GLY A 137 -4.98 -18.53 2.37
C GLY A 137 -5.86 -18.60 3.62
N SER A 138 -6.75 -17.62 3.72
CA SER A 138 -7.69 -17.43 4.83
C SER A 138 -9.13 -17.70 4.36
N LYS A 139 -10.03 -18.02 5.31
CA LYS A 139 -11.48 -18.03 5.05
C LYS A 139 -12.05 -16.62 4.88
N GLN A 140 -11.32 -15.60 5.35
CA GLN A 140 -11.66 -14.20 5.15
C GLN A 140 -11.63 -13.88 3.65
N LYS A 141 -12.60 -13.08 3.22
CA LYS A 141 -12.58 -12.51 1.87
C LYS A 141 -11.42 -11.52 1.77
N ILE A 142 -10.60 -11.64 0.74
CA ILE A 142 -9.47 -10.74 0.48
C ILE A 142 -9.87 -9.82 -0.67
N TYR A 143 -9.79 -8.51 -0.44
CA TYR A 143 -10.14 -7.49 -1.42
C TYR A 143 -8.98 -7.06 -2.32
N TYR A 144 -7.76 -7.35 -1.89
CA TYR A 144 -6.55 -6.97 -2.61
C TYR A 144 -6.23 -7.95 -3.74
N GLU A 145 -5.83 -7.41 -4.89
CA GLU A 145 -5.31 -8.20 -6.00
C GLU A 145 -3.92 -8.77 -5.66
N THR A 146 -3.90 -9.94 -5.03
CA THR A 146 -2.67 -10.64 -4.65
C THR A 146 -2.59 -12.01 -5.31
N ASN A 147 -1.41 -12.39 -5.84
CA ASN A 147 -1.16 -13.73 -6.37
C ASN A 147 -0.83 -14.76 -5.27
N ARG A 148 -0.54 -14.29 -4.06
CA ARG A 148 -0.26 -15.11 -2.87
C ARG A 148 -0.93 -14.50 -1.65
N TYR A 149 -1.19 -15.35 -0.65
CA TYR A 149 -1.77 -14.89 0.60
C TYR A 149 -0.80 -13.96 1.35
N GLN A 150 -1.29 -12.77 1.67
CA GLN A 150 -0.60 -11.83 2.54
C GLN A 150 -1.45 -11.56 3.77
N THR A 151 -0.86 -11.67 4.96
CA THR A 151 -1.60 -11.44 6.21
C THR A 151 -2.12 -10.00 6.31
N GLU A 152 -1.36 -9.01 5.86
CA GLU A 152 -1.81 -7.60 5.83
C GLU A 152 -3.07 -7.40 4.98
N ALA A 153 -3.11 -8.02 3.79
CA ALA A 153 -4.27 -7.97 2.90
C ALA A 153 -5.52 -8.57 3.58
N CYS A 154 -5.36 -9.68 4.29
CA CYS A 154 -6.42 -10.32 5.04
C CYS A 154 -6.95 -9.42 6.17
N VAL A 155 -6.05 -8.87 6.98
CA VAL A 155 -6.39 -8.03 8.13
C VAL A 155 -7.14 -6.78 7.68
N ARG A 156 -6.65 -6.09 6.66
CA ARG A 156 -7.33 -4.92 6.09
C ARG A 156 -8.69 -5.25 5.48
N SER A 157 -8.81 -6.40 4.82
CA SER A 157 -10.10 -6.84 4.26
C SER A 157 -11.11 -7.16 5.37
N CYS A 158 -10.67 -7.78 6.46
CA CYS A 158 -11.51 -8.02 7.64
C CYS A 158 -11.97 -6.71 8.31
N LEU A 159 -11.08 -5.73 8.45
CA LEU A 159 -11.45 -4.39 8.96
C LEU A 159 -12.52 -3.75 8.07
N GLN A 160 -12.35 -3.84 6.75
CA GLN A 160 -13.31 -3.29 5.81
C GLN A 160 -14.69 -3.95 5.92
N ASP A 161 -14.73 -5.27 6.10
CA ASP A 161 -15.97 -6.01 6.39
C ASP A 161 -16.61 -5.54 7.69
N LYS A 162 -15.80 -5.25 8.71
CA LYS A 162 -16.30 -4.79 9.99
C LYS A 162 -16.86 -3.36 9.92
N PHE A 163 -16.20 -2.47 9.18
CA PHE A 163 -16.67 -1.11 8.94
C PHE A 163 -18.01 -1.11 8.20
N THR A 164 -18.13 -1.88 7.12
CA THR A 164 -19.38 -1.96 6.36
C THR A 164 -20.51 -2.57 7.18
N ALA A 165 -20.24 -3.64 7.94
CA ALA A 165 -21.26 -4.28 8.79
C ALA A 165 -21.72 -3.42 9.98
N THR A 166 -20.84 -2.61 10.56
CA THR A 166 -21.12 -1.87 11.81
C THR A 166 -21.48 -0.41 11.57
N CYS A 167 -20.73 0.27 10.69
CA CYS A 167 -20.88 1.69 10.40
C CYS A 167 -21.70 1.95 9.13
N GLY A 168 -21.92 0.94 8.28
CA GLY A 168 -22.70 1.07 7.05
C GLY A 168 -21.99 1.86 5.94
N CYS A 169 -20.67 1.96 6.01
CA CYS A 169 -19.83 2.65 5.03
C CYS A 169 -18.46 1.96 4.95
N PHE A 170 -17.72 2.25 3.88
CA PHE A 170 -16.38 1.67 3.65
C PHE A 170 -15.29 2.74 3.78
N ASP A 171 -14.10 2.34 4.23
CA ASP A 171 -12.93 3.22 4.25
C ASP A 171 -12.24 3.21 2.87
N PRO A 172 -12.18 4.33 2.13
CA PRO A 172 -11.50 4.41 0.84
C PRO A 172 -9.98 4.25 0.91
N THR A 173 -9.37 4.23 2.10
CA THR A 173 -7.94 3.93 2.27
C THR A 173 -7.61 2.45 2.15
N TYR A 174 -8.63 1.58 2.16
CA TYR A 174 -8.50 0.15 1.92
C TYR A 174 -9.23 -0.25 0.65
N GLU A 175 -8.72 -1.28 -0.03
CA GLU A 175 -9.45 -1.86 -1.15
C GLU A 175 -10.76 -2.47 -0.67
N TYR A 176 -11.83 -2.17 -1.41
CA TYR A 176 -13.14 -2.73 -1.22
C TYR A 176 -13.69 -3.10 -2.59
N VAL A 177 -14.40 -4.23 -2.67
CA VAL A 177 -14.88 -4.83 -3.92
C VAL A 177 -15.34 -3.75 -4.90
N ASN A 178 -14.73 -3.76 -6.09
CA ASN A 178 -15.03 -2.91 -7.23
C ASN A 178 -16.53 -2.60 -7.37
N GLY A 179 -16.97 -1.49 -6.79
CA GLY A 179 -18.29 -0.91 -7.04
C GLY A 179 -19.50 -1.74 -6.59
N SER A 180 -19.46 -2.49 -5.47
CA SER A 180 -20.73 -2.84 -4.84
C SER A 180 -21.38 -1.53 -4.38
N ALA A 181 -22.36 -1.05 -5.15
CA ALA A 181 -23.15 0.16 -4.89
C ALA A 181 -23.96 0.11 -3.58
N GLU A 182 -23.70 -0.90 -2.76
CA GLU A 182 -24.37 -1.17 -1.50
C GLU A 182 -23.91 -0.20 -0.40
N PHE A 183 -22.61 0.15 -0.36
CA PHE A 183 -22.05 1.03 0.67
C PHE A 183 -21.29 2.21 0.06
N GLY A 184 -21.53 3.40 0.60
CA GLY A 184 -20.77 4.61 0.27
C GLY A 184 -19.49 4.74 1.10
N SER A 185 -18.59 5.64 0.68
CA SER A 185 -17.41 6.00 1.46
C SER A 185 -17.80 6.64 2.79
N CYS A 186 -17.13 6.26 3.89
CA CYS A 186 -17.33 6.86 5.21
C CYS A 186 -17.01 8.36 5.24
N TYR A 187 -16.25 8.85 4.26
CA TYR A 187 -15.85 10.25 4.11
C TYR A 187 -16.83 11.07 3.25
N LYS A 188 -17.90 10.45 2.75
CA LYS A 188 -18.91 11.10 1.91
C LYS A 188 -20.17 11.42 2.72
N GLY A 189 -20.58 12.69 2.75
CA GLY A 189 -21.78 13.14 3.46
C GLY A 189 -21.69 14.57 3.98
N THR A 190 -22.62 14.94 4.85
CA THR A 190 -22.54 16.17 5.65
C THR A 190 -21.41 16.06 6.70
N LYS A 191 -20.91 17.20 7.21
CA LYS A 191 -19.85 17.19 8.23
C LYS A 191 -20.19 16.34 9.46
N ASP A 192 -21.45 16.36 9.88
CA ASP A 192 -21.93 15.62 11.05
C ASP A 192 -21.96 14.11 10.77
N GLU A 193 -22.40 13.70 9.58
CA GLU A 193 -22.39 12.29 9.15
C GLU A 193 -20.96 11.76 9.04
N THR A 194 -20.07 12.49 8.38
CA THR A 194 -18.66 12.11 8.25
C THR A 194 -18.01 11.97 9.62
N SER A 195 -18.23 12.92 10.53
CA SER A 195 -17.69 12.86 11.89
C SER A 195 -18.20 11.63 12.65
N LYS A 196 -19.50 11.32 12.52
CA LYS A 196 -20.10 10.13 13.13
C LYS A 196 -19.52 8.83 12.57
N ASN A 197 -19.31 8.76 11.26
CA ASN A 197 -18.74 7.59 10.59
C ASN A 197 -17.27 7.37 10.98
N ILE A 198 -16.46 8.44 11.02
CA ILE A 198 -15.06 8.37 11.47
C ILE A 198 -14.98 7.89 12.92
N LEU A 199 -15.78 8.46 13.83
CA LEU A 199 -15.83 8.01 15.22
C LEU A 199 -16.29 6.55 15.37
N CYS A 200 -17.07 6.04 14.41
CA CYS A 200 -17.46 4.63 14.38
C CYS A 200 -16.28 3.74 13.98
N MET A 201 -15.54 4.12 12.93
CA MET A 201 -14.33 3.39 12.50
C MET A 201 -13.23 3.42 13.58
N GLU A 202 -12.97 4.58 14.19
CA GLU A 202 -11.99 4.71 15.28
C GLU A 202 -12.33 3.79 16.45
N LYS A 203 -13.61 3.70 16.85
CA LYS A 203 -14.04 2.77 17.90
C LYS A 203 -13.80 1.30 17.59
N ILE A 204 -13.78 0.91 16.31
CA ILE A 204 -13.51 -0.46 15.89
C ILE A 204 -12.00 -0.71 15.89
N THR A 205 -11.21 0.27 15.46
CA THR A 205 -9.74 0.17 15.42
C THR A 205 -9.11 0.28 16.81
N ASP A 206 -9.68 1.08 17.71
CA ASP A 206 -9.16 1.36 19.07
C ASP A 206 -9.67 0.37 20.13
N THR A 207 -10.55 -0.58 19.79
CA THR A 207 -11.01 -1.56 20.79
C THR A 207 -9.92 -2.59 21.12
N ASP A 208 -9.42 -2.56 22.36
CA ASP A 208 -8.46 -3.53 22.92
C ASP A 208 -9.04 -4.96 23.13
N GLY A 209 -10.15 -5.32 22.45
CA GLY A 209 -10.74 -6.65 22.49
C GLY A 209 -11.37 -7.11 23.82
N VAL A 210 -11.41 -6.26 24.86
CA VAL A 210 -12.00 -6.62 26.16
C VAL A 210 -13.54 -6.58 26.14
N ASN A 211 -14.13 -5.63 25.41
CA ASN A 211 -15.59 -5.47 25.27
C ASN A 211 -16.03 -5.12 23.84
N GLY A 212 -15.17 -5.35 22.85
CA GLY A 212 -15.36 -4.90 21.48
C GLY A 212 -14.67 -5.79 20.45
N PHE A 213 -14.61 -5.32 19.21
CA PHE A 213 -13.94 -6.02 18.12
C PHE A 213 -12.46 -6.20 18.44
N ASP A 214 -11.96 -7.43 18.32
CA ASP A 214 -10.55 -7.75 18.48
C ASP A 214 -10.01 -8.26 17.15
N ILE A 215 -9.18 -7.46 16.50
CA ILE A 215 -8.61 -7.80 15.19
C ILE A 215 -7.84 -9.13 15.19
N ASN A 216 -7.28 -9.55 16.32
CA ASN A 216 -6.51 -10.80 16.41
C ASN A 216 -7.39 -12.03 16.69
N LYS A 217 -8.60 -11.85 17.24
CA LYS A 217 -9.53 -12.95 17.55
C LYS A 217 -10.67 -13.07 16.54
N ASP A 218 -11.19 -11.93 16.08
CA ASP A 218 -12.37 -11.87 15.22
C ASP A 218 -12.01 -12.01 13.73
N CYS A 219 -10.77 -11.66 13.34
CA CYS A 219 -10.27 -11.89 11.98
C CYS A 219 -9.52 -13.22 11.89
N ASP A 220 -10.01 -14.14 11.06
CA ASP A 220 -9.32 -15.40 10.76
C ASP A 220 -8.16 -15.17 9.78
N CYS A 221 -7.12 -14.45 10.21
CA CYS A 221 -5.97 -14.09 9.39
C CYS A 221 -4.68 -14.76 9.92
N PRO A 222 -4.52 -16.08 9.70
CA PRO A 222 -3.29 -16.78 10.07
C PRO A 222 -2.06 -16.22 9.36
N GLN A 223 -0.88 -16.54 9.85
CA GLN A 223 0.37 -16.11 9.22
C GLN A 223 0.66 -16.91 7.95
N SER A 224 1.27 -16.29 6.94
CA SER A 224 1.79 -17.02 5.77
C SER A 224 2.90 -18.00 6.20
N CYS A 225 2.92 -19.20 5.60
CA CYS A 225 4.02 -20.13 5.78
C CYS A 225 5.28 -19.75 5.01
N THR A 226 5.14 -18.98 3.93
CA THR A 226 6.23 -18.50 3.07
C THR A 226 6.43 -17.00 3.15
#